data_AF-A0A673GFJ8-F1
#
_entry.id   AF-A0A673GFJ8-F1
#
_cell.length_a   1.000
_cell.length_b   1.000
_cell.length_c   1.000
_cell.angle_alpha   90.00
_cell.angle_beta   90.00
_cell.angle_gamma   90.00
#
_symmetry.space_group_name_H-M   'P 1'
#
loop_
_entity.id
_entity.type
_entity.pdbx_description
1 polymer ?
#
loop_
_entity_poly.entity_id
_entity_poly.type
_entity_poly.pdbx_seq_one_letter_code
_entity_poly.pdbx_strand_id
1 'polypeptide(L)'
;SLSLLIVATSKKNACVSLVFSFLYKIVQVFSEYFKELEEESIRDNFVIIYELLDELMDFGYPQTTDSKILQEYITQEGHKLDTGAPRPPATVTNAVSWRSEGIKYRKNEVFLD
;
A
#
# COMPACT_ATOMS: atom_id res chain seq x y z
N SER A 1 6.31 -3.20 25.33
CA SER A 1 5.90 -2.95 23.94
C SER A 1 7.15 -2.88 23.09
N LEU A 2 7.36 -3.83 22.18
CA LEU A 2 8.49 -3.73 21.23
C LEU A 2 8.16 -2.65 20.21
N SER A 3 9.06 -1.69 20.02
CA SER A 3 8.96 -0.71 18.93
C SER A 3 9.40 -1.36 17.61
N LEU A 4 8.55 -1.30 16.58
CA LEU A 4 8.93 -1.74 15.24
C LEU A 4 10.01 -0.83 14.65
N LEU A 5 10.99 -1.44 13.99
CA LEU A 5 12.04 -0.74 13.25
C LEU A 5 11.93 -1.10 11.78
N ILE A 6 11.67 -0.09 10.92
CA ILE A 6 11.69 -0.27 9.48
C ILE A 6 13.00 0.28 8.95
N VAL A 7 13.79 -0.60 8.31
CA VAL A 7 15.17 -0.29 7.91
C VAL A 7 15.32 -0.49 6.41
N ALA A 8 15.79 0.55 5.73
CA ALA A 8 16.24 0.47 4.34
C ALA A 8 17.77 0.47 4.29
N THR A 9 18.36 -0.38 3.44
CA THR A 9 19.82 -0.46 3.28
C THR A 9 20.22 -0.17 1.83
N SER A 10 21.36 0.48 1.64
CA SER A 10 21.92 0.73 0.31
C SER A 10 23.44 0.76 0.38
N LYS A 11 24.10 0.27 -0.67
CA LYS A 11 25.56 0.36 -0.88
C LYS A 11 25.93 1.46 -1.89
N LYS A 12 24.95 2.20 -2.40
CA LYS A 12 25.10 3.26 -3.39
C LYS A 12 24.82 4.62 -2.76
N ASN A 13 25.17 5.69 -3.47
CA ASN A 13 24.71 7.03 -3.13
C ASN A 13 23.20 7.16 -3.44
N ALA A 14 22.37 6.66 -2.52
CA ALA A 14 20.92 6.69 -2.64
C ALA A 14 20.36 8.07 -2.30
N CYS A 15 19.21 8.41 -2.88
CA CYS A 15 18.46 9.60 -2.50
C CYS A 15 17.87 9.39 -1.10
N VAL A 16 18.53 9.93 -0.07
CA VAL A 16 18.15 9.72 1.34
C VAL A 16 16.75 10.26 1.64
N SER A 17 16.37 11.39 1.05
CA SER A 17 15.01 11.95 1.21
C SER A 17 13.94 11.00 0.65
N LEU A 18 14.18 10.41 -0.53
CA LEU A 18 13.27 9.42 -1.11
C LEU A 18 13.12 8.21 -0.19
N VAL A 19 14.23 7.71 0.36
CA VAL A 19 14.22 6.57 1.29
C VAL A 19 13.34 6.87 2.50
N PHE A 20 13.56 7.99 3.20
CA PHE A 20 12.75 8.31 4.38
C PHE A 20 11.29 8.59 4.03
N SER A 21 11.00 9.33 2.97
CA SER A 21 9.62 9.56 2.52
C SER A 21 8.91 8.24 2.22
N PHE A 22 9.60 7.30 1.59
CA PHE A 22 9.05 5.97 1.31
C PHE A 22 8.86 5.14 2.58
N LEU A 23 9.78 5.18 3.54
CA LEU A 23 9.62 4.49 4.83
C LEU A 23 8.38 5.00 5.59
N TYR A 24 8.17 6.32 5.65
CA TYR A 24 6.94 6.88 6.23
C TYR A 24 5.69 6.48 5.45
N LYS A 25 5.80 6.39 4.11
CA LYS A 25 4.69 5.93 3.27
C LYS A 25 4.35 4.46 3.50
N ILE A 26 5.32 3.58 3.71
CA ILE A 26 5.09 2.19 4.12
C ILE A 26 4.31 2.16 5.44
N VAL A 27 4.76 2.91 6.45
CA VAL A 27 4.05 3.00 7.75
C VAL A 27 2.60 3.43 7.54
N GLN A 28 2.37 4.45 6.73
CA GLN A 28 1.03 4.92 6.41
C GLN A 28 0.19 3.82 5.74
N VAL A 29 0.70 3.20 4.67
CA VAL A 29 -0.03 2.15 3.93
C VAL A 29 -0.37 0.99 4.86
N PHE A 30 0.59 0.50 5.64
CA PHE A 30 0.34 -0.59 6.59
C PHE A 30 -0.67 -0.19 7.68
N SER A 31 -0.62 1.04 8.17
CA SER A 31 -1.61 1.53 9.15
C SER A 31 -3.01 1.62 8.54
N GLU A 32 -3.13 1.99 7.26
CA GLU A 32 -4.41 2.03 6.54
C GLU A 32 -4.97 0.62 6.24
N TYR A 33 -4.10 -0.40 6.09
CA TYR A 33 -4.51 -1.81 5.94
C TYR A 33 -4.87 -2.49 7.26
N PHE A 34 -4.10 -2.23 8.32
CA PHE A 34 -4.16 -3.01 9.56
C PHE A 34 -4.74 -2.23 10.75
N LYS A 35 -5.03 -0.94 10.59
CA LYS A 35 -5.46 0.03 11.63
C LYS A 35 -4.37 0.34 12.66
N GLU A 36 -3.77 -0.69 13.25
CA GLU A 36 -2.63 -0.59 14.16
C GLU A 36 -1.44 -1.37 13.57
N LEU A 37 -0.25 -0.77 13.64
CA LEU A 37 0.98 -1.36 13.14
C LEU A 37 1.84 -1.80 14.33
N GLU A 38 1.70 -3.06 14.71
CA GLU A 38 2.43 -3.70 15.81
C GLU A 38 2.92 -5.11 15.43
N GLU A 39 3.62 -5.78 16.36
CA GLU A 39 4.22 -7.10 16.11
C GLU A 39 3.18 -8.14 15.68
N GLU A 40 1.99 -8.13 16.30
CA GLU A 40 0.88 -9.03 15.97
C GLU A 40 0.36 -8.76 14.55
N SER A 41 0.17 -7.48 14.17
CA SER A 41 -0.20 -7.09 12.81
C SER A 41 0.77 -7.65 11.75
N ILE A 42 2.08 -7.65 12.03
CA ILE A 42 3.07 -8.22 11.11
C ILE A 42 2.97 -9.74 11.04
N ARG A 43 2.83 -10.41 12.19
CA ARG A 43 2.77 -11.88 12.27
C ARG A 43 1.54 -12.43 11.56
N ASP A 44 0.39 -11.80 11.75
CA ASP A 44 -0.88 -12.32 11.28
C ASP A 44 -1.14 -12.00 9.79
N ASN A 45 -0.49 -10.96 9.26
CA ASN A 45 -0.70 -10.47 7.90
C ASN A 45 0.52 -10.65 6.97
N PHE A 46 1.45 -11.55 7.31
CA PHE A 46 2.73 -11.67 6.60
C PHE A 46 2.58 -11.88 5.08
N VAL A 47 1.57 -12.63 4.63
CA VAL A 47 1.30 -12.87 3.20
C VAL A 47 1.04 -11.54 2.47
N ILE A 48 0.11 -10.74 3.00
CA ILE A 48 -0.30 -9.46 2.42
C ILE A 48 0.83 -8.45 2.51
N ILE A 49 1.62 -8.48 3.59
CA ILE A 49 2.80 -7.62 3.71
C ILE A 49 3.79 -7.91 2.59
N TYR A 50 4.03 -9.19 2.24
CA TYR A 50 4.91 -9.51 1.12
C TYR A 50 4.34 -9.05 -0.23
N GLU A 51 3.03 -9.22 -0.46
CA GLU A 51 2.37 -8.71 -1.68
C GLU A 51 2.47 -7.18 -1.78
N LEU A 52 2.22 -6.49 -0.66
CA LEU A 52 2.36 -5.04 -0.59
C LEU A 52 3.79 -4.59 -0.84
N LEU A 53 4.79 -5.26 -0.25
CA LEU A 53 6.19 -4.90 -0.44
C LEU A 53 6.64 -5.09 -1.89
N ASP A 54 6.17 -6.14 -2.56
CA ASP A 54 6.43 -6.40 -3.99
C ASP A 54 5.84 -5.28 -4.87
N GLU A 55 4.64 -4.81 -4.56
CA GLU A 55 3.95 -3.80 -5.37
C GLU A 55 4.34 -2.34 -5.03
N LEU A 56 4.75 -2.08 -3.80
CA LEU A 56 5.14 -0.74 -3.34
C LEU A 56 6.47 -0.29 -3.95
N MET A 57 7.38 -1.21 -4.28
CA MET A 57 8.73 -0.88 -4.74
C MET A 57 9.30 -1.96 -5.65
N ASP A 58 9.80 -1.52 -6.81
CA ASP A 58 10.57 -2.37 -7.72
C ASP A 58 12.00 -1.82 -7.90
N PHE A 59 13.02 -2.67 -7.74
CA PHE A 59 14.45 -2.32 -7.83
C PHE A 59 14.90 -1.07 -7.03
N GLY A 60 14.23 -0.73 -5.93
CA GLY A 60 14.53 0.46 -5.12
C GLY A 60 13.80 1.73 -5.56
N TYR A 61 12.92 1.64 -6.56
CA TYR A 61 12.06 2.72 -7.02
C TYR A 61 10.63 2.47 -6.52
N PRO A 62 10.08 3.38 -5.68
CA PRO A 62 8.68 3.29 -5.30
C PRO A 62 7.75 3.29 -6.52
N GLN A 63 6.77 2.40 -6.54
CA GLN A 63 5.79 2.24 -7.61
C GLN A 63 4.40 2.74 -7.13
N THR A 64 3.48 1.83 -6.82
CA THR A 64 2.11 2.17 -6.40
C THR A 64 2.07 2.29 -4.88
N THR A 65 1.85 3.49 -4.35
CA THR A 65 1.82 3.72 -2.88
C THR A 65 0.48 4.22 -2.34
N ASP A 66 -0.54 4.35 -3.19
CA ASP A 66 -1.89 4.73 -2.78
C ASP A 66 -2.65 3.51 -2.27
N SER A 67 -2.78 3.39 -0.95
CA SER A 67 -3.43 2.25 -0.28
C SER A 67 -4.83 1.95 -0.82
N LYS A 68 -5.64 2.97 -1.06
CA LYS A 68 -7.00 2.83 -1.60
C LYS A 68 -7.02 2.14 -2.97
N ILE A 69 -6.00 2.38 -3.78
CA ILE A 69 -5.85 1.73 -5.10
C ILE A 69 -5.30 0.33 -4.93
N LEU A 70 -4.29 0.14 -4.08
CA LEU A 70 -3.75 -1.18 -3.76
C LEU A 70 -4.86 -2.12 -3.24
N GLN A 71 -5.77 -1.61 -2.40
CA GLN A 71 -6.88 -2.38 -1.81
C GLN A 71 -7.89 -2.90 -2.84
N GLU A 72 -7.87 -2.39 -4.08
CA GLU A 72 -8.74 -2.90 -5.14
C GLU A 72 -8.30 -4.28 -5.66
N TYR A 73 -7.03 -4.65 -5.46
CA TYR A 73 -6.47 -5.90 -6.00
C TYR A 73 -5.53 -6.67 -5.06
N ILE A 74 -5.10 -6.08 -3.95
CA ILE A 74 -4.37 -6.74 -2.85
C ILE A 74 -5.31 -6.75 -1.64
N THR A 75 -5.97 -7.88 -1.39
CA THR A 75 -7.09 -7.97 -0.42
C THR A 75 -6.81 -8.97 0.69
N GLN A 76 -7.40 -8.73 1.87
CA GLN A 76 -7.32 -9.65 3.02
C GLN A 76 -8.24 -10.87 2.89
N GLU A 77 -9.31 -10.75 2.11
CA GLU A 77 -10.23 -11.85 1.87
C GLU A 77 -9.62 -12.75 0.80
N GLY A 78 -9.26 -13.98 1.18
CA GLY A 78 -8.79 -15.00 0.25
C GLY A 78 -9.79 -15.14 -0.89
N HIS A 79 -9.42 -14.64 -2.07
CA HIS A 79 -10.26 -14.77 -3.26
C HIS A 79 -10.55 -16.25 -3.47
N LYS A 80 -11.84 -16.61 -3.50
CA LYS A 80 -12.28 -17.93 -3.92
C LYS A 80 -11.57 -18.25 -5.24
N LEU A 81 -10.81 -19.35 -5.25
CA LEU A 81 -9.91 -19.80 -6.32
C LEU A 81 -10.56 -19.93 -7.73
N ASP A 82 -11.87 -19.70 -7.86
CA ASP A 82 -12.65 -19.83 -9.09
C ASP A 82 -12.47 -18.66 -10.08
N THR A 83 -11.96 -17.52 -9.64
CA THR A 83 -11.59 -16.39 -10.50
C THR A 83 -10.17 -16.00 -10.15
N GLY A 84 -9.22 -16.16 -11.06
CA GLY A 84 -7.79 -15.87 -10.83
C GLY A 84 -7.52 -14.47 -10.26
N ALA A 85 -6.27 -14.24 -9.84
CA ALA A 85 -5.86 -12.99 -9.17
C ALA A 85 -6.45 -11.74 -9.85
N PRO A 86 -6.99 -10.77 -9.09
CA PRO A 86 -7.57 -9.55 -9.66
C PRO A 86 -6.54 -8.86 -10.56
N ARG A 87 -6.99 -8.40 -11.74
CA ARG A 87 -6.13 -7.57 -12.59
C ARG A 87 -5.96 -6.20 -11.92
N PRO A 88 -4.74 -5.61 -11.95
CA PRO A 88 -4.55 -4.25 -11.47
C PRO A 88 -5.50 -3.27 -12.17
N PRO A 89 -6.09 -2.30 -11.44
CA PRO A 89 -6.98 -1.31 -12.02
C PRO A 89 -6.19 -0.35 -12.92
N ALA A 90 -6.84 0.17 -13.97
CA ALA A 90 -6.22 1.13 -14.90
C ALA A 90 -5.68 2.39 -14.18
N THR A 91 -6.26 2.72 -13.02
CA THR A 91 -5.82 3.81 -12.12
C THR A 91 -4.34 3.72 -11.78
N VAL A 92 -3.78 2.51 -11.63
CA VAL A 92 -2.34 2.30 -11.34
C VAL A 92 -1.45 2.92 -12.43
N THR A 93 -1.90 2.86 -13.69
CA THR A 93 -1.15 3.36 -14.86
C THR A 93 -1.61 4.73 -15.34
N ASN A 94 -2.65 5.31 -14.73
CA ASN A 94 -3.22 6.58 -15.16
C ASN A 94 -2.45 7.77 -14.56
N ALA A 95 -2.50 8.91 -15.26
CA ALA A 95 -1.97 10.18 -14.72
C ALA A 95 -2.68 10.64 -13.44
N VAL A 96 -3.93 10.21 -13.24
CA VAL A 96 -4.68 10.36 -11.98
C VAL A 96 -4.62 9.02 -11.25
N SER A 97 -3.59 8.85 -10.42
CA SER A 97 -3.28 7.57 -9.76
C SER A 97 -3.93 7.38 -8.38
N TRP A 98 -4.57 8.40 -7.82
CA TRP A 98 -5.09 8.39 -6.45
C TRP A 98 -6.61 8.16 -6.37
N ARG A 99 -7.30 8.09 -7.52
CA ARG A 99 -8.76 8.00 -7.60
C ARG A 99 -9.22 7.19 -8.78
N SER A 100 -9.90 6.09 -8.48
CA SER A 100 -10.55 5.27 -9.49
C SER A 100 -11.77 5.95 -10.11
N GLU A 101 -12.04 5.58 -11.35
CA GLU A 101 -13.20 6.05 -12.10
C GLU A 101 -14.49 5.40 -11.59
N GLY A 102 -15.64 5.98 -11.94
CA GLY A 102 -16.95 5.37 -11.63
C GLY A 102 -17.44 5.49 -10.19
N ILE A 103 -16.70 6.16 -9.29
CA ILE A 103 -17.16 6.43 -7.91
C ILE A 103 -18.43 7.28 -7.94
N LYS A 104 -19.52 6.77 -7.34
CA LYS A 104 -20.83 7.44 -7.23
C LYS A 104 -21.30 7.47 -5.78
N TYR A 105 -21.79 8.62 -5.34
CA TYR A 105 -22.41 8.79 -4.01
C TYR A 105 -23.89 9.14 -4.15
N ARG A 106 -24.72 8.66 -3.21
CA ARG A 106 -26.15 9.03 -3.15
C ARG A 106 -26.33 10.52 -2.83
N LYS A 107 -25.45 11.06 -2.00
CA LYS A 107 -25.35 12.48 -1.65
C LYS A 107 -23.88 12.85 -1.70
N ASN A 108 -23.54 13.90 -2.45
CA ASN A 108 -22.17 14.38 -2.55
C ASN A 108 -21.94 15.39 -1.42
N GLU A 109 -21.15 15.02 -0.43
CA GLU A 109 -20.79 15.86 0.72
C GLU A 109 -19.25 15.95 0.80
N VAL A 110 -18.75 17.12 1.18
CA VAL A 110 -17.32 17.36 1.42
C VAL A 110 -17.21 18.01 2.80
N PHE A 111 -16.38 17.42 3.67
CA PHE A 111 -16.11 17.92 5.00
C PHE A 111 -14.76 18.63 5.00
N LEU A 112 -14.69 19.82 5.61
CA LEU A 112 -13.46 20.58 5.83
C LEU A 112 -13.33 20.76 7.35
N ASP A 113 -12.15 20.44 7.87
CA ASP A 113 -11.77 20.62 9.28
C ASP A 113 -10.68 21.71 9.36
#